data_AF-A0A9P1AT32-F1
#
_entry.id   AF-A0A9P1AT32-F1
#
_cell.length_a   1.000
_cell.length_b   1.000
_cell.length_c   1.000
_cell.angle_alpha   90.00
_cell.angle_beta   90.00
_cell.angle_gamma   90.00
#
_symmetry.space_group_name_H-M   'P 1'
#
loop_
_entity.id
_entity.type
_entity.pdbx_description
1 polymer ?
#
loop_
_entity_poly.entity_id
_entity_poly.type
_entity_poly.pdbx_seq_one_letter_code
_entity_poly.pdbx_strand_id
1 'polypeptide(L)'
;MHKLLLVFLTLPLFISCSRRHRYGYDQYKTTCVAFGSLKLDWCDTVQGLKSFWRTQSIAWSPGKTKNMTFTELRSHCDDAFTCRENSGCFMDFVNYQQLDQCTVDIFELGPMSFCDDILREVLKKKPEELTDCVKVYLKDMSPSKFDCVSIKTRAECYIPNVEKHCEPNFAALYKEHSDLRLFNRACDGRLRYKDWDYKKGQEYGIQFVPGGIKVVDPKRNVTRLEVGPTEVTGAINSTNCSRV
;
A
#
# COMPACT_ATOMS: atom_id res chain seq x y z
N MET A 1 -28.01 -8.84 -42.25
CA MET A 1 -28.11 -7.70 -41.30
C MET A 1 -28.59 -8.24 -39.96
N HIS A 2 -28.10 -7.70 -38.84
CA HIS A 2 -28.36 -8.10 -37.43
C HIS A 2 -27.29 -9.00 -36.77
N LYS A 3 -26.11 -8.43 -36.51
CA LYS A 3 -25.17 -8.88 -35.46
C LYS A 3 -24.52 -7.67 -34.78
N LEU A 4 -25.33 -6.71 -34.35
CA LEU A 4 -24.83 -5.50 -33.71
C LEU A 4 -25.78 -4.97 -32.65
N LEU A 5 -26.20 -5.80 -31.69
CA LEU A 5 -27.02 -5.28 -30.58
C LEU A 5 -27.03 -6.25 -29.39
N LEU A 6 -25.90 -6.49 -28.74
CA LEU A 6 -25.86 -7.22 -27.45
C LEU A 6 -24.59 -6.96 -26.62
N VAL A 7 -23.97 -5.78 -26.74
CA VAL A 7 -22.82 -5.39 -25.89
C VAL A 7 -23.17 -4.25 -24.91
N PHE A 8 -24.37 -3.67 -25.00
CA PHE A 8 -24.77 -2.53 -24.15
C PHE A 8 -25.66 -2.88 -22.94
N LEU A 9 -25.97 -4.15 -22.69
CA LEU A 9 -26.90 -4.55 -21.61
C LEU A 9 -26.24 -5.22 -20.38
N THR A 10 -24.91 -5.37 -20.35
CA THR A 10 -24.18 -5.81 -19.14
C THR A 10 -23.67 -4.65 -18.27
N LEU A 11 -24.03 -3.41 -18.60
CA LEU A 11 -23.60 -2.23 -17.85
C LEU A 11 -24.35 -1.90 -16.53
N PRO A 12 -25.35 -2.65 -16.02
CA PRO A 12 -25.89 -2.35 -14.68
C PRO A 12 -25.51 -3.33 -13.57
N LEU A 13 -24.61 -4.31 -13.78
CA LEU A 13 -24.22 -5.27 -12.73
C LEU A 13 -22.90 -4.96 -12.02
N PHE A 14 -22.11 -3.99 -12.49
CA PHE A 14 -20.90 -3.53 -11.81
C PHE A 14 -21.13 -2.44 -10.75
N ILE A 15 -22.36 -1.94 -10.62
CA ILE A 15 -22.72 -0.91 -9.62
C ILE A 15 -23.04 -1.55 -8.24
N SER A 16 -23.26 -2.87 -8.18
CA SER A 16 -23.74 -3.55 -6.97
C SER A 16 -22.65 -4.00 -5.98
N CYS A 17 -21.39 -3.63 -6.18
CA CYS A 17 -20.30 -4.00 -5.26
C CYS A 17 -19.63 -2.78 -4.62
N SER A 18 -20.39 -1.88 -3.98
CA SER A 18 -19.80 -0.87 -3.09
C SER A 18 -20.77 -0.28 -2.04
N ARG A 19 -21.70 -1.08 -1.51
CA ARG A 19 -22.24 -0.80 -0.16
C ARG A 19 -21.44 -1.57 0.89
N ARG A 20 -20.11 -1.49 0.81
CA ARG A 20 -19.23 -1.84 1.93
C ARG A 20 -19.12 -0.58 2.78
N HIS A 21 -19.16 -0.72 4.10
CA HIS A 21 -18.62 0.29 5.01
C HIS A 21 -17.31 0.82 4.39
N ARG A 22 -17.29 2.11 4.01
CA ARG A 22 -16.08 2.73 3.46
C ARG A 22 -15.03 2.70 4.54
N TYR A 23 -14.13 1.73 4.48
CA TYR A 23 -13.02 1.63 5.41
C TYR A 23 -12.23 2.94 5.35
N GLY A 24 -12.09 3.61 6.49
CA GLY A 24 -11.49 4.95 6.59
C GLY A 24 -12.43 6.13 6.38
N TYR A 25 -13.72 5.95 6.11
CA TYR A 25 -14.68 7.06 6.12
C TYR A 25 -15.13 7.39 7.54
N ASP A 26 -15.07 8.67 7.89
CA ASP A 26 -15.64 9.22 9.11
C ASP A 26 -16.39 10.54 8.83
N GLN A 27 -17.71 10.47 8.93
CA GLN A 27 -18.61 11.62 8.75
C GLN A 27 -18.57 12.62 9.90
N TYR A 28 -18.03 12.24 11.06
CA TYR A 28 -17.98 13.08 12.25
C TYR A 28 -16.67 13.86 12.36
N LYS A 29 -15.75 13.69 11.39
CA LYS A 29 -14.51 14.45 11.34
C LYS A 29 -14.83 15.94 11.18
N THR A 30 -14.17 16.79 11.95
CA THR A 30 -14.43 18.25 11.93
C THR A 30 -14.16 18.90 10.58
N THR A 31 -13.29 18.30 9.78
CA THR A 31 -13.01 18.73 8.40
C THR A 31 -14.00 18.19 7.38
N CYS A 32 -14.90 17.28 7.76
CA CYS A 32 -15.90 16.72 6.87
C CYS A 32 -16.95 17.79 6.55
N VAL A 33 -16.95 18.25 5.30
CA VAL A 33 -17.90 19.27 4.83
C VAL A 33 -19.26 18.65 4.52
N ALA A 34 -20.32 19.46 4.49
CA ALA A 34 -21.70 19.00 4.23
C ALA A 34 -21.86 18.12 2.97
N PHE A 35 -21.00 18.32 1.96
CA PHE A 35 -20.99 17.56 0.71
C PHE A 35 -19.85 16.53 0.62
N GLY A 36 -19.17 16.24 1.73
CA GLY A 36 -17.97 15.41 1.74
C GLY A 36 -18.24 13.94 1.40
N SER A 37 -19.42 13.41 1.79
CA SER A 37 -19.86 12.08 1.37
C SER A 37 -20.02 11.98 -0.14
N LEU A 38 -20.77 12.90 -0.76
CA LEU A 38 -20.95 12.99 -2.21
C LEU A 38 -19.62 13.16 -2.96
N LYS A 39 -18.68 13.94 -2.39
CA LYS A 39 -17.33 14.08 -2.94
C LYS A 39 -16.56 12.76 -2.90
N LEU A 40 -16.68 11.98 -1.83
CA LEU A 40 -16.09 10.64 -1.76
C LEU A 40 -16.73 9.66 -2.73
N ASP A 41 -18.05 9.66 -2.90
CA ASP A 41 -18.73 8.86 -3.92
C ASP A 41 -18.16 9.15 -5.31
N TRP A 42 -18.00 10.44 -5.61
CA TRP A 42 -17.41 10.89 -6.87
C TRP A 42 -15.96 10.45 -7.01
N CYS A 43 -15.15 10.57 -5.95
CA CYS A 43 -13.76 10.09 -5.95
C CYS A 43 -13.68 8.58 -6.20
N ASP A 44 -14.42 7.78 -5.44
CA ASP A 44 -14.41 6.32 -5.55
C ASP A 44 -14.87 5.87 -6.94
N THR A 45 -15.81 6.58 -7.55
CA THR A 45 -16.31 6.26 -8.89
C THR A 45 -15.34 6.71 -9.98
N VAL A 46 -15.03 8.01 -10.02
CA VAL A 46 -14.25 8.60 -11.12
C VAL A 46 -12.77 8.26 -11.00
N GLN A 47 -12.17 8.48 -9.84
CA GLN A 47 -10.76 8.13 -9.63
C GLN A 47 -10.59 6.63 -9.51
N GLY A 48 -11.53 5.90 -8.90
CA GLY A 48 -11.47 4.43 -8.87
C GLY A 48 -11.50 3.82 -10.27
N LEU A 49 -12.35 4.33 -11.18
CA LEU A 49 -12.37 3.88 -12.57
C LEU A 49 -11.08 4.24 -13.30
N LYS A 50 -10.57 5.47 -13.15
CA LYS A 50 -9.30 5.89 -13.75
C LYS A 50 -8.13 5.02 -13.28
N SER A 51 -8.04 4.79 -11.97
CA SER A 51 -7.02 3.94 -11.36
C SER A 51 -7.13 2.51 -11.86
N PHE A 52 -8.33 1.94 -11.89
CA PHE A 52 -8.55 0.61 -12.45
C PHE A 52 -8.04 0.50 -13.90
N TRP A 53 -8.45 1.40 -14.78
CA TRP A 53 -7.99 1.39 -16.18
C TRP A 53 -6.48 1.57 -16.30
N ARG A 54 -5.88 2.42 -15.46
CA ARG A 54 -4.43 2.66 -15.48
C ARG A 54 -3.67 1.42 -15.02
N THR A 55 -4.08 0.77 -13.93
CA THR A 55 -3.50 -0.48 -13.44
C THR A 55 -3.62 -1.59 -14.51
N GLN A 56 -4.79 -1.75 -15.13
CA GLN A 56 -4.97 -2.73 -16.21
C GLN A 56 -4.10 -2.41 -17.43
N SER A 57 -4.00 -1.15 -17.81
CA SER A 57 -3.12 -0.74 -18.93
C SER A 57 -1.65 -1.03 -18.66
N ILE A 58 -1.18 -0.92 -17.41
CA ILE A 58 0.18 -1.28 -17.03
C ILE A 58 0.34 -2.80 -17.09
N ALA A 59 -0.59 -3.56 -16.51
CA ALA A 59 -0.56 -5.01 -16.52
C ALA A 59 -0.56 -5.60 -17.95
N TRP A 60 -1.34 -5.01 -18.87
CA TRP A 60 -1.42 -5.48 -20.27
C TRP A 60 -0.23 -5.03 -21.12
N SER A 61 0.43 -3.93 -20.75
CA SER A 61 1.53 -3.36 -21.53
C SER A 61 2.58 -2.74 -20.63
N PRO A 62 3.30 -3.57 -19.83
CA PRO A 62 4.27 -3.06 -18.88
C PRO A 62 5.42 -2.34 -19.60
N GLY A 63 5.69 -2.68 -20.87
CA GLY A 63 6.78 -2.06 -21.64
C GLY A 63 6.65 -0.55 -21.78
N LYS A 64 5.42 -0.03 -21.69
CA LYS A 64 5.16 1.42 -21.71
C LYS A 64 5.70 2.13 -20.46
N THR A 65 5.90 1.42 -19.35
CA THR A 65 6.39 2.03 -18.10
C THR A 65 7.91 2.16 -18.04
N LYS A 66 8.66 1.59 -19.00
CA LYS A 66 10.14 1.64 -19.00
C LYS A 66 10.72 3.05 -18.98
N ASN A 67 10.06 3.98 -19.69
CA ASN A 67 10.52 5.36 -19.82
C ASN A 67 9.72 6.35 -18.96
N MET A 68 8.82 5.85 -18.10
CA MET A 68 8.02 6.72 -17.23
C MET A 68 8.81 7.02 -15.95
N THR A 69 8.73 8.28 -15.51
CA THR A 69 9.18 8.64 -14.17
C THR A 69 8.28 8.00 -13.12
N PHE A 70 8.79 7.83 -11.89
CA PHE A 70 7.99 7.26 -10.81
C PHE A 70 6.72 8.06 -10.51
N THR A 71 6.81 9.39 -10.63
CA THR A 71 5.66 10.30 -10.48
C THR A 71 4.61 10.08 -11.58
N GLU A 72 5.01 9.92 -12.84
CA GLU A 72 4.07 9.61 -13.94
C GLU A 72 3.45 8.23 -13.81
N LEU A 73 4.18 7.26 -13.25
CA LEU A 73 3.68 5.91 -13.00
C LEU A 73 2.54 5.96 -11.98
N ARG A 74 2.73 6.69 -10.87
CA ARG A 74 1.80 6.74 -9.72
C ARG A 74 0.81 7.89 -9.72
N SER A 75 0.77 8.71 -10.77
CA SER A 75 -0.10 9.90 -10.82
C SER A 75 -1.57 9.61 -10.49
N HIS A 76 -2.10 8.49 -10.98
CA HIS A 76 -3.47 8.06 -10.67
C HIS A 76 -3.69 7.68 -9.19
N CYS A 77 -2.67 7.17 -8.50
CA CYS A 77 -2.70 6.93 -7.06
C CYS A 77 -2.74 8.27 -6.31
N ASP A 78 -1.92 9.23 -6.74
CA ASP A 78 -1.85 10.57 -6.15
C ASP A 78 -3.18 11.35 -6.36
N ASP A 79 -3.80 11.22 -7.54
CA ASP A 79 -5.11 11.79 -7.86
C ASP A 79 -6.21 11.22 -6.96
N ALA A 80 -6.21 9.90 -6.75
CA ALA A 80 -7.18 9.23 -5.88
C ALA A 80 -6.99 9.66 -4.41
N PHE A 81 -5.74 9.70 -3.94
CA PHE A 81 -5.39 10.17 -2.60
C PHE A 81 -5.85 11.61 -2.38
N THR A 82 -5.51 12.52 -3.30
CA THR A 82 -5.86 13.94 -3.23
C THR A 82 -7.37 14.13 -3.24
N CYS A 83 -8.10 13.35 -4.05
CA CYS A 83 -9.55 13.40 -4.09
C CYS A 83 -10.18 13.04 -2.74
N ARG A 84 -9.71 11.95 -2.12
CA ARG A 84 -10.16 11.51 -0.79
C ARG A 84 -9.78 12.49 0.30
N GLU A 85 -8.57 13.04 0.28
CA GLU A 85 -8.12 14.06 1.24
C GLU A 85 -9.02 15.31 1.15
N ASN A 86 -9.31 15.75 -0.06
CA ASN A 86 -10.15 16.92 -0.34
C ASN A 86 -11.62 16.74 0.07
N SER A 87 -12.08 15.52 0.38
CA SER A 87 -13.41 15.31 0.97
C SER A 87 -13.49 15.80 2.42
N GLY A 88 -12.35 15.82 3.13
CA GLY A 88 -12.29 16.12 4.55
C GLY A 88 -12.93 15.06 5.46
N CYS A 89 -13.53 14.00 4.92
CA CYS A 89 -14.23 12.95 5.68
C CYS A 89 -13.45 11.63 5.72
N PHE A 90 -12.29 11.55 5.06
CA PHE A 90 -11.48 10.33 5.04
C PHE A 90 -10.37 10.41 6.09
N MET A 91 -10.16 9.29 6.78
CA MET A 91 -9.14 9.10 7.81
C MET A 91 -7.76 9.09 7.15
N ASP A 92 -6.89 9.95 7.65
CA ASP A 92 -5.58 10.20 7.03
C ASP A 92 -4.74 8.93 6.94
N PHE A 93 -4.69 8.14 8.02
CA PHE A 93 -3.93 6.88 8.03
C PHE A 93 -4.42 5.90 6.96
N VAL A 94 -5.74 5.79 6.74
CA VAL A 94 -6.31 4.90 5.72
C VAL A 94 -6.00 5.40 4.31
N ASN A 95 -6.02 6.72 4.11
CA ASN A 95 -5.72 7.31 2.81
C ASN A 95 -4.28 6.99 2.39
N TYR A 96 -3.32 7.21 3.29
CA TYR A 96 -1.92 6.88 3.09
C TYR A 96 -1.67 5.36 2.95
N GLN A 97 -2.44 4.54 3.67
CA GLN A 97 -2.41 3.09 3.48
C GLN A 97 -2.77 2.67 2.07
N GLN A 98 -3.85 3.25 1.53
CA GLN A 98 -4.33 2.99 0.18
C GLN A 98 -3.39 3.57 -0.90
N LEU A 99 -2.79 4.74 -0.65
CA LEU A 99 -1.79 5.33 -1.52
C LEU A 99 -0.57 4.42 -1.67
N ASP A 100 -0.03 3.91 -0.55
CA ASP A 100 1.09 2.96 -0.59
C ASP A 100 0.73 1.66 -1.31
N GLN A 101 -0.46 1.09 -1.04
CA GLN A 101 -0.88 -0.14 -1.72
C GLN A 101 -0.95 0.07 -3.23
N CYS A 102 -1.60 1.15 -3.68
CA CYS A 102 -1.68 1.49 -5.09
C CYS A 102 -0.28 1.66 -5.70
N THR A 103 0.63 2.33 -4.97
CA THR A 103 2.01 2.55 -5.39
C THR A 103 2.81 1.25 -5.50
N VAL A 104 2.62 0.29 -4.60
CA VAL A 104 3.23 -1.04 -4.66
C VAL A 104 2.71 -1.80 -5.87
N ASP A 105 1.39 -1.86 -6.04
CA ASP A 105 0.77 -2.64 -7.12
C ASP A 105 1.28 -2.19 -8.49
N ILE A 106 1.36 -0.87 -8.74
CA ILE A 106 1.81 -0.34 -10.04
C ILE A 106 3.31 -0.51 -10.24
N PHE A 107 4.09 -0.54 -9.16
CA PHE A 107 5.53 -0.73 -9.22
C PHE A 107 5.84 -2.20 -9.53
N GLU A 108 5.15 -3.12 -8.85
CA GLU A 108 5.24 -4.56 -9.07
C GLU A 108 4.76 -4.96 -10.48
N LEU A 109 3.63 -4.41 -10.94
CA LEU A 109 3.12 -4.65 -12.30
C LEU A 109 3.95 -3.98 -13.41
N GLY A 110 4.58 -2.85 -13.12
CA GLY A 110 5.32 -2.06 -14.09
C GLY A 110 6.82 -2.34 -14.03
N PRO A 111 7.64 -1.39 -13.54
CA PRO A 111 9.10 -1.45 -13.64
C PRO A 111 9.71 -2.67 -12.92
N MET A 112 9.18 -3.09 -11.76
CA MET A 112 9.74 -4.22 -11.01
C MET A 112 9.58 -5.53 -11.75
N SER A 113 8.49 -5.74 -12.51
CA SER A 113 8.28 -6.96 -13.28
C SER A 113 9.46 -7.28 -14.20
N PHE A 114 10.04 -6.26 -14.86
CA PHE A 114 11.22 -6.42 -15.71
C PHE A 114 12.47 -6.83 -14.94
N CYS A 115 12.70 -6.19 -13.79
CA CYS A 115 13.85 -6.52 -12.96
C CYS A 115 13.70 -7.93 -12.38
N ASP A 116 12.50 -8.32 -11.96
CA ASP A 116 12.22 -9.68 -11.50
C ASP A 116 12.45 -10.72 -12.60
N ASP A 117 12.07 -10.45 -13.85
CA ASP A 117 12.37 -11.36 -14.98
C ASP A 117 13.89 -11.55 -15.16
N ILE A 118 14.67 -10.46 -15.09
CA ILE A 118 16.13 -10.51 -15.15
C ILE A 118 16.70 -11.31 -13.98
N LEU A 119 16.27 -11.02 -12.75
CA LEU A 119 16.73 -11.73 -11.56
C LEU A 119 16.35 -13.22 -11.60
N ARG A 120 15.19 -13.57 -12.16
CA ARG A 120 14.78 -14.98 -12.38
C ARG A 120 15.66 -15.66 -13.42
N GLU A 121 16.12 -14.96 -14.45
CA GLU A 121 17.10 -15.50 -15.39
C GLU A 121 18.46 -15.73 -14.74
N VAL A 122 18.95 -14.77 -13.94
CA VAL A 122 20.19 -14.92 -13.18
C VAL A 122 20.07 -16.11 -12.23
N LEU A 123 18.94 -16.26 -11.53
CA LEU A 123 18.69 -17.39 -10.63
C LEU A 123 18.80 -18.76 -11.35
N LYS A 124 18.35 -18.85 -12.61
CA LYS A 124 18.41 -20.08 -13.41
C LYS A 124 19.82 -20.38 -13.91
N LYS A 125 20.58 -19.35 -14.29
CA LYS A 125 21.90 -19.48 -14.94
C LYS A 125 23.04 -19.54 -13.93
N LYS A 126 22.98 -18.72 -12.88
CA LYS A 126 24.04 -18.44 -11.91
C LYS A 126 23.44 -18.09 -10.53
N PRO A 127 22.82 -19.05 -9.83
CA PRO A 127 22.15 -18.80 -8.56
C PRO A 127 23.08 -18.22 -7.48
N GLU A 128 24.36 -18.53 -7.50
CA GLU A 128 25.39 -18.02 -6.58
C GLU A 128 25.62 -16.51 -6.68
N GLU A 129 25.25 -15.87 -7.80
CA GLU A 129 25.38 -14.43 -7.96
C GLU A 129 24.29 -13.64 -7.22
N LEU A 130 23.21 -14.31 -6.79
CA LEU A 130 22.11 -13.71 -6.04
C LEU A 130 22.23 -13.97 -4.53
N THR A 131 21.82 -12.98 -3.74
CA THR A 131 21.72 -13.14 -2.28
C THR A 131 20.56 -14.06 -1.89
N ASP A 132 20.68 -14.77 -0.77
CA ASP A 132 19.67 -15.75 -0.35
C ASP A 132 18.30 -15.13 -0.09
N CYS A 133 18.25 -13.90 0.40
CA CYS A 133 17.00 -13.19 0.61
C CYS A 133 16.24 -12.91 -0.70
N VAL A 134 16.93 -12.58 -1.79
CA VAL A 134 16.32 -12.45 -3.13
C VAL A 134 15.84 -13.80 -3.65
N LYS A 135 16.63 -14.87 -3.45
CA LYS A 135 16.21 -16.23 -3.84
C LYS A 135 14.93 -16.68 -3.14
N VAL A 136 14.80 -16.38 -1.85
CA VAL A 136 13.60 -16.70 -1.07
C VAL A 136 12.41 -15.96 -1.64
N TYR A 137 12.53 -14.65 -1.90
CA TYR A 137 11.43 -13.87 -2.46
C TYR A 137 11.04 -14.31 -3.88
N LEU A 138 12.01 -14.60 -4.75
CA LEU A 138 11.68 -15.06 -6.11
C LEU A 138 10.93 -16.40 -6.10
N LYS A 139 11.08 -17.20 -5.04
CA LYS A 139 10.36 -18.47 -4.82
C LYS A 139 9.02 -18.27 -4.12
N ASP A 140 8.97 -17.36 -3.14
CA ASP A 140 7.78 -17.03 -2.38
C ASP A 140 7.21 -15.70 -2.87
N MET A 141 6.24 -15.75 -3.80
CA MET A 141 5.48 -14.57 -4.25
C MET A 141 4.54 -14.02 -3.16
N SER A 142 4.85 -14.24 -1.88
CA SER A 142 4.00 -13.78 -0.80
C SER A 142 3.89 -12.26 -0.85
N PRO A 143 2.66 -11.70 -0.68
CA PRO A 143 2.47 -10.27 -0.73
C PRO A 143 3.35 -9.62 0.33
N SER A 144 4.03 -8.53 -0.06
CA SER A 144 4.88 -7.74 0.84
C SER A 144 4.15 -7.55 2.16
N LYS A 145 4.74 -8.01 3.27
CA LYS A 145 4.21 -7.64 4.58
C LYS A 145 4.17 -6.11 4.68
N PHE A 146 3.18 -5.64 5.43
CA PHE A 146 2.79 -4.23 5.50
C PHE A 146 3.54 -3.46 6.59
N ASP A 147 4.51 -4.10 7.25
CA ASP A 147 5.23 -3.52 8.38
C ASP A 147 6.52 -2.78 7.94
N CYS A 148 6.91 -1.77 8.71
CA CYS A 148 8.10 -0.96 8.42
C CYS A 148 9.39 -1.78 8.32
N VAL A 149 9.52 -2.82 9.15
CA VAL A 149 10.74 -3.64 9.23
C VAL A 149 10.88 -4.47 7.96
N SER A 150 9.80 -5.06 7.47
CA SER A 150 9.83 -5.84 6.22
C SER A 150 10.10 -4.96 5.01
N ILE A 151 9.52 -3.76 4.92
CA ILE A 151 9.80 -2.81 3.83
C ILE A 151 11.30 -2.48 3.80
N LYS A 152 11.87 -2.07 4.94
CA LYS A 152 13.28 -1.69 5.04
C LYS A 152 14.22 -2.86 4.76
N THR A 153 14.00 -3.99 5.44
CA THR A 153 14.83 -5.20 5.28
C THR A 153 14.79 -5.71 3.84
N ARG A 154 13.62 -5.68 3.21
CA ARG A 154 13.46 -6.06 1.80
C ARG A 154 14.24 -5.12 0.90
N ALA A 155 14.13 -3.81 1.10
CA ALA A 155 14.84 -2.83 0.29
C ALA A 155 16.36 -3.02 0.37
N GLU A 156 16.91 -3.14 1.59
CA GLU A 156 18.35 -3.35 1.82
C GLU A 156 18.86 -4.67 1.22
N CYS A 157 18.03 -5.72 1.24
CA CYS A 157 18.33 -7.00 0.59
C CYS A 157 18.39 -6.90 -0.95
N TYR A 158 17.45 -6.15 -1.54
CA TYR A 158 17.25 -6.11 -2.98
C TYR A 158 18.25 -5.20 -3.69
N ILE A 159 18.53 -4.01 -3.13
CA ILE A 159 19.35 -2.96 -3.78
C ILE A 159 20.64 -3.51 -4.39
N PRO A 160 21.48 -4.32 -3.71
CA PRO A 160 22.73 -4.81 -4.30
C PRO A 160 22.53 -5.69 -5.55
N ASN A 161 21.49 -6.54 -5.55
CA ASN A 161 21.20 -7.41 -6.70
C ASN A 161 20.60 -6.60 -7.84
N VAL A 162 19.75 -5.64 -7.51
CA VAL A 162 19.12 -4.73 -8.44
C VAL A 162 20.17 -3.86 -9.15
N GLU A 163 21.10 -3.27 -8.39
CA GLU A 163 22.22 -2.47 -8.91
C GLU A 163 23.12 -3.26 -9.85
N LYS A 164 23.37 -4.54 -9.53
CA LYS A 164 24.28 -5.39 -10.29
C LYS A 164 23.66 -5.96 -11.56
N HIS A 165 22.36 -6.28 -11.54
CA HIS A 165 21.74 -7.10 -12.60
C HIS A 165 20.66 -6.37 -13.42
N CYS A 166 19.95 -5.39 -12.86
CA CYS A 166 18.85 -4.72 -13.56
C CYS A 166 19.32 -3.50 -14.38
N GLU A 167 18.42 -2.86 -15.13
CA GLU A 167 18.79 -1.75 -16.03
C GLU A 167 19.46 -0.58 -15.27
N PRO A 168 20.39 0.16 -15.93
CA PRO A 168 21.00 1.34 -15.35
C PRO A 168 19.93 2.32 -14.84
N ASN A 169 20.15 2.90 -13.66
CA ASN A 169 19.21 3.79 -12.94
C ASN A 169 18.00 3.11 -12.27
N PHE A 170 17.73 1.82 -12.53
CA PHE A 170 16.60 1.15 -11.88
C PHE A 170 16.80 1.05 -10.34
N ALA A 171 18.04 0.91 -9.87
CA ALA A 171 18.33 0.94 -8.44
C ALA A 171 17.91 2.24 -7.75
N ALA A 172 18.11 3.39 -8.41
CA ALA A 172 17.67 4.68 -7.90
C ALA A 172 16.13 4.75 -7.83
N LEU A 173 15.46 4.25 -8.86
CA LEU A 173 14.00 4.13 -8.89
C LEU A 173 13.47 3.19 -7.79
N TYR A 174 14.12 2.05 -7.56
CA TYR A 174 13.75 1.10 -6.51
C TYR A 174 13.95 1.69 -5.11
N LYS A 175 15.01 2.47 -4.92
CA LYS A 175 15.24 3.22 -3.68
C LYS A 175 14.17 4.28 -3.46
N GLU A 176 13.85 5.08 -4.49
CA GLU A 176 12.76 6.07 -4.42
C GLU A 176 11.43 5.42 -4.05
N HIS A 177 11.10 4.29 -4.67
CA HIS A 177 9.93 3.49 -4.33
C HIS A 177 9.94 3.08 -2.85
N SER A 178 11.05 2.49 -2.37
CA SER A 178 11.18 2.02 -0.99
C SER A 178 11.07 3.16 0.04
N ASP A 179 11.72 4.30 -0.23
CA ASP A 179 11.67 5.49 0.62
C ASP A 179 10.26 6.09 0.68
N LEU A 180 9.54 6.09 -0.44
CA LEU A 180 8.14 6.54 -0.47
C LEU A 180 7.24 5.61 0.33
N ARG A 181 7.46 4.29 0.30
CA ARG A 181 6.69 3.36 1.12
C ARG A 181 6.91 3.62 2.61
N LEU A 182 8.16 3.81 3.03
CA LEU A 182 8.49 4.15 4.41
C LEU A 182 7.84 5.48 4.84
N PHE A 183 7.79 6.47 3.94
CA PHE A 183 7.09 7.73 4.19
C PHE A 183 5.58 7.53 4.34
N ASN A 184 4.93 6.89 3.36
CA ASN A 184 3.47 6.65 3.36
C ASN A 184 3.02 5.77 4.53
N ARG A 185 3.94 4.99 5.11
CA ARG A 185 3.68 4.17 6.30
C ARG A 185 4.00 4.89 7.61
N ALA A 186 4.46 6.14 7.56
CA ALA A 186 4.95 6.91 8.71
C ALA A 186 6.09 6.22 9.47
N CYS A 187 6.91 5.42 8.77
CA CYS A 187 8.01 4.65 9.35
C CYS A 187 9.28 5.48 9.56
N ASP A 188 9.49 6.51 8.74
CA ASP A 188 10.70 7.34 8.74
C ASP A 188 10.60 8.59 9.64
N GLY A 189 9.43 8.81 10.26
CA GLY A 189 9.16 9.94 11.14
C GLY A 189 8.91 11.28 10.45
N ARG A 190 9.00 11.37 9.12
CA ARG A 190 8.68 12.59 8.35
C ARG A 190 7.17 12.83 8.25
N LEU A 191 6.40 11.76 8.25
CA LEU A 191 4.94 11.80 8.25
C LEU A 191 4.40 11.49 9.66
N ARG A 192 3.38 12.24 10.07
CA ARG A 192 2.52 11.91 11.22
C ARG A 192 1.07 12.03 10.76
N TYR A 193 0.30 10.96 10.86
CA TYR A 193 -1.09 11.01 10.42
C TYR A 193 -1.92 11.91 11.33
N LYS A 194 -2.78 12.72 10.71
CA LYS A 194 -3.68 13.66 11.40
C LYS A 194 -4.73 12.92 12.25
N ASP A 195 -5.21 11.77 11.75
CA ASP A 195 -6.30 11.00 12.39
C ASP A 195 -5.87 9.61 12.87
N TRP A 196 -4.57 9.42 13.18
CA TRP A 196 -4.14 8.17 13.83
C TRP A 196 -4.93 7.90 15.13
N ASP A 197 -5.35 8.97 15.80
CA ASP A 197 -5.80 9.02 17.18
C ASP A 197 -7.30 9.40 17.31
N TYR A 198 -8.13 8.99 16.35
CA TYR A 198 -9.58 9.18 16.51
C TYR A 198 -10.05 8.40 17.75
N LYS A 199 -10.79 9.10 18.64
CA LYS A 199 -11.06 8.81 20.07
C LYS A 199 -11.67 7.46 20.45
N LYS A 200 -11.58 6.43 19.61
CA LYS A 200 -11.87 5.02 19.90
C LYS A 200 -10.77 4.05 19.42
N GLY A 201 -9.62 4.54 18.93
CA GLY A 201 -8.53 3.72 18.37
C GLY A 201 -7.20 3.85 19.12
N GLN A 202 -7.03 2.99 20.14
CA GLN A 202 -5.80 2.57 20.83
C GLN A 202 -4.94 3.61 21.59
N GLU A 203 -4.45 3.17 22.75
CA GLU A 203 -3.79 3.97 23.80
C GLU A 203 -2.26 4.12 23.62
N TYR A 204 -1.69 3.69 22.48
CA TYR A 204 -0.23 3.60 22.30
C TYR A 204 0.24 3.93 20.87
N GLY A 205 1.32 4.70 20.76
CA GLY A 205 2.08 4.95 19.53
C GLY A 205 3.37 4.13 19.48
N ILE A 206 3.94 3.93 18.29
CA ILE A 206 5.19 3.18 18.10
C ILE A 206 6.30 4.15 17.67
N GLN A 207 7.41 4.20 18.41
CA GLN A 207 8.61 4.98 18.08
C GLN A 207 9.81 4.04 17.91
N PHE A 208 10.62 4.29 16.88
CA PHE A 208 11.89 3.59 16.68
C PHE A 208 13.02 4.34 17.38
N VAL A 209 13.80 3.62 18.20
CA VAL A 209 15.01 4.13 18.86
C VAL A 209 16.20 3.22 18.55
N PRO A 210 17.45 3.70 18.70
CA PRO A 210 18.61 2.83 18.58
C PRO A 210 18.47 1.62 19.54
N GLY A 211 18.47 0.41 18.99
CA GLY A 211 18.32 -0.84 19.75
C GLY A 211 16.92 -1.46 19.80
N GLY A 212 15.89 -0.89 19.16
CA GLY A 212 14.60 -1.58 19.02
C GLY A 212 13.37 -0.70 18.82
N ILE A 213 12.20 -1.33 18.94
CA ILE A 213 10.87 -0.69 18.84
C ILE A 213 10.41 -0.33 20.25
N LYS A 214 10.05 0.93 20.50
CA LYS A 214 9.41 1.37 21.74
C LYS A 214 7.94 1.66 21.49
N VAL A 215 7.08 1.10 22.34
CA VAL A 215 5.67 1.48 22.45
C VAL A 215 5.58 2.63 23.46
N VAL A 216 5.03 3.76 23.03
CA VAL A 216 4.99 5.00 23.82
C VAL A 216 3.56 5.53 23.85
N ASP A 217 3.04 5.84 25.04
CA ASP A 217 1.76 6.56 25.18
C ASP A 217 1.97 8.01 24.68
N PRO A 218 1.27 8.45 23.60
CA PRO A 218 1.45 9.80 23.06
C PRO A 218 0.95 10.90 24.01
N LYS A 219 0.11 10.57 25.00
CA LYS A 219 -0.56 11.52 25.91
C LYS A 219 0.15 11.65 27.25
N ARG A 220 0.99 10.70 27.62
CA ARG A 220 1.79 10.73 28.85
C ARG A 220 3.16 10.24 28.50
N ASN A 221 4.15 11.13 28.58
CA ASN A 221 5.57 10.90 28.29
C ASN A 221 6.21 9.86 29.26
N VAL A 222 5.60 8.67 29.41
CA VAL A 222 5.89 7.67 30.43
C VAL A 222 6.04 6.31 29.75
N THR A 223 7.26 5.79 29.84
CA THR A 223 7.70 4.49 29.33
C THR A 223 7.13 3.36 30.21
N ARG A 224 6.43 2.38 29.64
CA ARG A 224 6.31 1.04 30.26
C ARG A 224 7.32 0.12 29.59
N LEU A 225 8.26 -0.39 30.37
CA LEU A 225 9.10 -1.51 30.00
C LEU A 225 8.30 -2.79 30.26
N GLU A 226 7.98 -3.55 29.23
CA GLU A 226 7.44 -4.90 29.43
C GLU A 226 8.60 -5.86 29.75
N VAL A 227 8.68 -6.24 31.02
CA VAL A 227 9.33 -7.46 31.49
C VAL A 227 8.32 -8.58 31.29
N GLY A 228 8.65 -9.63 30.54
CA GLY A 228 7.76 -10.79 30.36
C GLY A 228 7.66 -11.68 31.60
N PRO A 229 7.20 -12.93 31.43
CA PRO A 229 5.85 -13.36 31.08
C PRO A 229 5.05 -13.73 32.36
N THR A 230 3.78 -13.34 32.46
CA THR A 230 2.86 -13.96 33.41
C THR A 230 1.45 -14.05 32.83
N GLU A 231 0.92 -15.26 32.91
CA GLU A 231 -0.48 -15.63 32.69
C GLU A 231 -1.43 -14.69 33.44
N VAL A 232 -2.45 -14.16 32.77
CA VAL A 232 -3.78 -14.04 33.38
C VAL A 232 -4.85 -14.27 32.29
N THR A 233 -5.65 -15.27 32.58
CA THR A 233 -6.89 -15.70 31.93
C THR A 233 -7.94 -14.60 31.83
N GLY A 234 -8.70 -14.57 30.74
CA GLY A 234 -9.83 -13.64 30.59
C GLY A 234 -10.60 -13.87 29.28
N ALA A 235 -11.53 -14.81 29.32
CA ALA A 235 -12.43 -15.16 28.23
C ALA A 235 -13.30 -13.98 27.78
N ILE A 236 -13.44 -13.77 26.46
CA ILE A 236 -14.65 -13.19 25.85
C ILE A 236 -14.99 -13.98 24.58
N ASN A 237 -16.07 -14.74 24.66
CA ASN A 237 -16.75 -15.37 23.53
C ASN A 237 -17.38 -14.31 22.61
N SER A 238 -17.18 -14.45 21.30
CA SER A 238 -18.08 -13.89 20.27
C SER A 238 -17.90 -14.64 18.94
N THR A 239 -18.57 -15.78 18.89
CA THR A 239 -19.17 -16.53 17.78
C THR A 239 -19.00 -16.02 16.33
N ASN A 240 -18.39 -16.89 15.51
CA ASN A 240 -18.56 -17.21 14.07
C ASN A 240 -19.32 -16.25 13.12
N CYS A 241 -18.66 -15.94 12.00
CA CYS A 241 -19.30 -16.01 10.67
C CYS A 241 -18.43 -16.86 9.73
N SER A 242 -18.95 -18.05 9.41
CA SER A 242 -18.38 -19.02 8.48
C SER A 242 -18.60 -18.60 7.02
N ARG A 243 -17.66 -19.05 6.17
CA ARG A 243 -17.76 -19.20 4.71
C ARG A 243 -19.11 -19.78 4.27
N VAL A 244 -19.70 -19.19 3.22
CA VAL A 244 -20.08 -19.84 1.93
C VAL A 244 -19.91 -18.81 0.83
#